data_AF-A0A416JVN1-F1
#
_entry.id   AF-A0A416JVN1-F1
#
_cell.length_a   1.000
_cell.length_b   1.000
_cell.length_c   1.000
_cell.angle_alpha   90.00
_cell.angle_beta   90.00
_cell.angle_gamma   90.00
#
_symmetry.space_group_name_H-M   'P 1'
#
loop_
_entity.id
_entity.type
_entity.pdbx_description
1 polymer ?
#
loop_
_entity_poly.entity_id
_entity_poly.type
_entity_poly.pdbx_seq_one_letter_code
_entity_poly.pdbx_strand_id
1 'polypeptide(L)'
;MKEIKTRHLILWGGTEYEVDAFMKMLRDEGDFELFTGIEYSEAGMKEFEECFKWRHQNYTPGKRFFIFRKEDLDHIIGYVDIQIECKWPDSKVKIELEIYISAKFRRKGYGSEVAREMLWQLFEHETWVQNKQMFARTLSDNYAAINFLKKLGFQKVDEDYAAFISGFVDWSDSCQKPVSEYRLDWEQKIGWKKEENKKLWKSQRKIMYAESWFRHKEELRKYLQTHEQMEYAKDYIDLLKVLIKIVINPDEEERPLKIEQIIEIDKGCYGGEKVWLIPQEEEPDVRDFIVTYMAYGTCSGCDLLEGIISNSDMVTDFANEKQINDYMLLALHLLQRMRRLLSVEDFELDERFTKALYRGKEEAMLKQLEEIAGN
;
A
#
# COMPACT_ATOMS: atom_id res chain seq x y z
N MET A 1 3.47 10.00 -25.13
CA MET A 1 3.19 10.31 -23.71
C MET A 1 3.20 8.99 -22.95
N LYS A 2 3.94 8.87 -21.85
CA LYS A 2 4.15 7.58 -21.16
C LYS A 2 2.98 7.33 -20.20
N GLU A 3 2.16 6.33 -20.52
CA GLU A 3 1.16 5.80 -19.60
C GLU A 3 1.86 5.19 -18.37
N ILE A 4 1.29 5.38 -17.18
CA ILE A 4 1.76 4.73 -15.95
C ILE A 4 0.73 3.69 -15.53
N LYS A 5 1.16 2.43 -15.40
CA LYS A 5 0.31 1.32 -14.97
C LYS A 5 0.65 1.00 -13.52
N THR A 6 -0.32 1.11 -12.63
CA THR A 6 -0.18 0.67 -11.23
C THR A 6 -0.77 -0.74 -11.07
N ARG A 7 -1.08 -1.17 -9.85
CA ARG A 7 -1.73 -2.48 -9.61
C ARG A 7 -3.15 -2.49 -10.19
N HIS A 8 -3.98 -1.51 -9.84
CA HIS A 8 -5.40 -1.46 -10.21
C HIS A 8 -5.73 -0.34 -11.21
N LEU A 9 -4.81 0.58 -11.45
CA LEU A 9 -5.10 1.82 -12.17
C LEU A 9 -4.23 1.98 -13.40
N ILE A 10 -4.73 2.80 -14.31
CA ILE A 10 -4.00 3.36 -15.44
C ILE A 10 -4.02 4.87 -15.28
N LEU A 11 -2.84 5.48 -15.29
CA LEU A 11 -2.66 6.91 -15.33
C LEU A 11 -2.30 7.30 -16.76
N TRP A 12 -3.18 8.10 -17.36
CA TRP A 12 -3.02 8.52 -18.73
C TRP A 12 -3.16 10.03 -18.83
N GLY A 13 -2.35 10.64 -19.72
CA GLY A 13 -2.28 12.10 -19.86
C GLY A 13 -3.61 12.72 -20.29
N GLY A 14 -4.49 11.94 -20.92
CA GLY A 14 -5.79 12.40 -21.39
C GLY A 14 -5.72 13.30 -22.61
N THR A 15 -6.90 13.67 -23.06
CA THR A 15 -7.18 14.69 -24.06
C THR A 15 -8.14 15.72 -23.46
N GLU A 16 -8.59 16.67 -24.28
CA GLU A 16 -9.65 17.60 -23.89
C GLU A 16 -10.94 16.89 -23.45
N TYR A 17 -11.22 15.67 -23.95
CA TYR A 17 -12.35 14.86 -23.51
C TYR A 17 -12.26 14.51 -22.02
N GLU A 18 -11.09 14.08 -21.54
CA GLU A 18 -10.88 13.78 -20.12
C GLU A 18 -10.92 15.04 -19.25
N VAL A 19 -10.50 16.19 -19.79
CA VAL A 19 -10.67 17.48 -19.11
C VAL A 19 -12.15 17.76 -18.89
N ASP A 20 -12.97 17.66 -19.93
CA ASP A 20 -14.42 17.89 -19.85
C ASP A 20 -15.10 16.91 -18.88
N ALA A 21 -14.69 15.63 -18.92
CA ALA A 21 -15.17 14.62 -17.99
C ALA A 21 -14.80 14.95 -16.54
N PHE A 22 -13.61 15.49 -16.30
CA PHE A 22 -13.15 15.90 -14.96
C PHE A 22 -13.94 17.10 -14.44
N MET A 23 -14.18 18.09 -15.28
CA MET A 23 -15.01 19.25 -14.94
C MET A 23 -16.45 18.84 -14.61
N LYS A 24 -17.02 17.96 -15.43
CA LYS A 24 -18.35 17.41 -15.18
C LYS A 24 -18.40 16.64 -13.85
N MET A 25 -17.36 15.88 -13.53
CA MET A 25 -17.25 15.14 -12.27
C MET A 25 -17.20 16.06 -11.06
N LEU A 26 -16.37 17.11 -11.06
CA LEU A 26 -16.32 18.09 -9.97
C LEU A 26 -17.66 18.78 -9.74
N ARG A 27 -18.34 19.15 -10.84
CA ARG A 27 -19.65 19.79 -10.84
C ARG A 27 -20.73 18.86 -10.27
N ASP A 28 -20.85 17.64 -10.79
CA ASP A 28 -21.88 16.69 -10.40
C ASP A 28 -21.73 16.21 -8.95
N GLU A 29 -20.49 16.12 -8.45
CA GLU A 29 -20.21 15.68 -7.08
C GLU A 29 -20.25 16.82 -6.05
N GLY A 30 -20.35 18.07 -6.51
CA GLY A 30 -20.33 19.25 -5.63
C GLY A 30 -18.99 19.46 -4.92
N ASP A 31 -17.92 18.87 -5.45
CA ASP A 31 -16.59 18.88 -4.82
C ASP A 31 -15.70 20.04 -5.34
N PHE A 32 -16.24 20.96 -6.13
CA PHE A 32 -15.50 22.10 -6.67
C PHE A 32 -14.81 22.93 -5.57
N GLU A 33 -15.55 23.31 -4.53
CA GLU A 33 -14.97 24.07 -3.40
C GLU A 33 -13.97 23.22 -2.63
N LEU A 34 -14.24 21.94 -2.43
CA LEU A 34 -13.34 21.02 -1.73
C LEU A 34 -12.00 20.88 -2.46
N PHE A 35 -12.03 20.90 -3.79
CA PHE A 35 -10.87 20.75 -4.66
C PHE A 35 -10.10 22.06 -4.85
N THR A 36 -10.80 23.16 -5.08
CA THR A 36 -10.19 24.46 -5.44
C THR A 36 -10.01 25.43 -4.27
N GLY A 37 -10.76 25.23 -3.18
CA GLY A 37 -10.86 26.16 -2.06
C GLY A 37 -11.81 27.34 -2.28
N ILE A 38 -12.55 27.35 -3.40
CA ILE A 38 -13.36 28.49 -3.85
C ILE A 38 -14.83 28.10 -3.80
N GLU A 39 -15.65 28.97 -3.21
CA GLU A 39 -17.10 28.77 -3.18
C GLU A 39 -17.64 28.59 -4.61
N TYR A 40 -18.51 27.60 -4.77
CA TYR A 40 -19.02 27.26 -6.07
C TYR A 40 -19.83 28.40 -6.69
N SER A 41 -19.45 28.77 -7.92
CA SER A 41 -20.27 29.59 -8.81
C SER A 41 -20.08 29.11 -10.25
N GLU A 42 -21.10 29.27 -11.10
CA GLU A 42 -20.99 28.91 -12.52
C GLU A 42 -19.88 29.70 -13.24
N ALA A 43 -19.69 30.97 -12.85
CA ALA A 43 -18.62 31.81 -13.38
C ALA A 43 -17.23 31.27 -12.95
N GLY A 44 -17.06 30.97 -11.65
CA GLY A 44 -15.81 30.42 -11.13
C GLY A 44 -15.48 29.04 -11.70
N MET A 45 -16.49 28.18 -11.88
CA MET A 45 -16.33 26.88 -12.53
C MET A 45 -15.84 27.04 -13.98
N LYS A 46 -16.43 27.98 -14.74
CA LYS A 46 -16.05 28.23 -16.13
C LYS A 46 -14.63 28.80 -16.24
N GLU A 47 -14.27 29.76 -15.40
CA GLU A 47 -12.92 30.34 -15.39
C GLU A 47 -11.86 29.31 -15.00
N PHE A 48 -12.16 28.46 -14.01
CA PHE A 48 -11.31 27.33 -13.65
C PHE A 48 -11.13 26.35 -14.82
N GLU A 49 -12.22 25.99 -15.51
CA GLU A 49 -12.20 25.11 -16.67
C GLU A 49 -11.32 25.67 -17.80
N GLU A 50 -11.51 26.95 -18.16
CA GLU A 50 -10.73 27.62 -19.20
C GLU A 50 -9.23 27.60 -18.88
N CYS A 51 -8.87 27.87 -17.62
CA CYS A 51 -7.47 27.84 -17.22
C CYS A 51 -6.90 26.42 -17.15
N PHE A 52 -7.68 25.46 -16.67
CA PHE A 52 -7.27 24.06 -16.64
C PHE A 52 -7.00 23.52 -18.05
N LYS A 53 -7.89 23.82 -19.01
CA LYS A 53 -7.72 23.51 -20.44
C LYS A 53 -6.46 24.16 -20.99
N TRP A 54 -6.27 25.45 -20.77
CA TRP A 54 -5.09 26.17 -21.22
C TRP A 54 -3.80 25.53 -20.68
N ARG A 55 -3.75 25.20 -19.39
CA ARG A 55 -2.57 24.52 -18.82
C ARG A 55 -2.37 23.12 -19.35
N HIS A 56 -3.46 22.36 -19.54
CA HIS A 56 -3.37 21.01 -20.06
C HIS A 56 -2.73 20.97 -21.46
N GLN A 57 -3.01 22.00 -22.27
CA GLN A 57 -2.45 22.14 -23.61
C GLN A 57 -1.01 22.73 -23.63
N ASN A 58 -0.68 23.63 -22.69
CA ASN A 58 0.54 24.46 -22.78
C ASN A 58 1.65 24.14 -21.77
N TYR A 59 1.39 23.38 -20.70
CA TYR A 59 2.42 23.02 -19.70
C TYR A 59 3.10 21.67 -19.99
N THR A 60 4.26 21.46 -19.37
CA THR A 60 5.14 20.31 -19.59
C THR A 60 4.38 18.97 -19.53
N PRO A 61 4.31 18.21 -20.65
CA PRO A 61 3.68 16.90 -20.68
C PRO A 61 4.32 15.92 -19.70
N GLY A 62 3.51 15.07 -19.05
CA GLY A 62 3.99 13.90 -18.29
C GLY A 62 4.06 14.03 -16.76
N LYS A 63 3.46 15.07 -16.17
CA LYS A 63 3.32 15.22 -14.71
C LYS A 63 1.87 15.25 -14.23
N ARG A 64 0.95 15.30 -15.19
CA ARG A 64 -0.48 15.35 -15.03
C ARG A 64 -1.12 14.12 -15.65
N PHE A 65 -2.00 13.47 -14.92
CA PHE A 65 -2.68 12.28 -15.38
C PHE A 65 -4.13 12.22 -14.88
N PHE A 66 -5.00 11.73 -15.75
CA PHE A 66 -6.31 11.24 -15.38
C PHE A 66 -6.20 9.78 -14.92
N ILE A 67 -7.03 9.41 -13.95
CA ILE A 67 -6.97 8.13 -13.28
C ILE A 67 -8.11 7.26 -13.79
N PHE A 68 -7.78 6.09 -14.33
CA PHE A 68 -8.72 5.07 -14.78
C PHE A 68 -8.54 3.80 -13.96
N ARG A 69 -9.61 3.01 -13.82
CA ARG A 69 -9.46 1.64 -13.32
C ARG A 69 -9.13 0.73 -14.48
N LYS A 70 -8.26 -0.25 -14.29
CA LYS A 70 -7.91 -1.22 -15.35
C LYS A 70 -9.12 -1.98 -15.91
N GLU A 71 -10.14 -2.17 -15.09
CA GLU A 71 -11.39 -2.85 -15.43
C GLU A 71 -12.41 -1.95 -16.13
N ASP A 72 -12.16 -0.64 -16.20
CA ASP A 72 -13.10 0.37 -16.70
C ASP A 72 -12.31 1.59 -17.23
N LEU A 73 -11.98 1.53 -18.52
CA LEU A 73 -11.17 2.53 -19.21
C LEU A 73 -12.01 3.63 -19.86
N ASP A 74 -13.33 3.48 -19.86
CA ASP A 74 -14.25 4.45 -20.46
C ASP A 74 -14.55 5.62 -19.51
N HIS A 75 -14.29 5.43 -18.21
CA HIS A 75 -14.64 6.40 -17.17
C HIS A 75 -13.42 6.79 -16.33
N ILE A 76 -13.13 8.09 -16.29
CA ILE A 76 -12.19 8.63 -15.31
C ILE A 76 -12.77 8.51 -13.90
N ILE A 77 -11.91 8.27 -12.93
CA ILE A 77 -12.27 8.19 -11.51
C ILE A 77 -11.52 9.21 -10.66
N GLY A 78 -10.66 10.01 -11.28
CA GLY A 78 -9.85 11.00 -10.58
C GLY A 78 -8.78 11.64 -11.45
N TYR A 79 -7.94 12.41 -10.79
CA TYR A 79 -6.91 13.26 -11.37
C TYR A 79 -5.70 13.34 -10.44
N VAL A 80 -4.50 13.44 -11.00
CA VAL A 80 -3.26 13.73 -10.26
C VAL A 80 -2.35 14.66 -11.05
N ASP A 81 -1.71 15.60 -10.36
CA ASP A 81 -0.67 16.48 -10.89
C ASP A 81 0.53 16.57 -9.94
N ILE A 82 1.71 16.75 -10.54
CA ILE A 82 2.91 17.21 -9.84
C ILE A 82 3.28 18.58 -10.40
N GLN A 83 3.00 19.61 -9.61
CA GLN A 83 3.35 20.98 -9.96
C GLN A 83 4.75 21.32 -9.45
N ILE A 84 5.49 22.12 -10.21
CA ILE A 84 6.83 22.57 -9.84
C ILE A 84 6.80 24.09 -9.75
N GLU A 85 6.88 24.62 -8.53
CA GLU A 85 7.01 26.04 -8.26
C GLU A 85 8.50 26.39 -8.07
N CYS A 86 9.04 27.21 -8.95
CA CYS A 86 10.36 27.82 -8.78
C CYS A 86 10.18 29.28 -8.33
N LYS A 87 10.52 29.60 -7.08
CA LYS A 87 10.65 31.01 -6.65
C LYS A 87 12.09 31.48 -6.86
N TRP A 88 12.27 32.46 -7.74
CA TRP A 88 13.51 33.25 -7.85
C TRP A 88 13.50 34.36 -6.79
N PRO A 89 14.65 34.76 -6.18
CA PRO A 89 16.03 34.37 -6.47
C PRO A 89 16.63 33.34 -5.49
N ASP A 90 16.01 33.06 -4.34
CA ASP A 90 16.54 32.17 -3.30
C ASP A 90 16.03 30.72 -3.46
N SER A 91 16.42 30.13 -4.59
CA SER A 91 16.66 28.69 -4.88
C SER A 91 16.15 27.62 -3.89
N LYS A 92 14.84 27.57 -3.62
CA LYS A 92 14.15 26.34 -3.20
C LYS A 92 13.02 26.06 -4.18
N VAL A 93 13.20 25.01 -4.97
CA VAL A 93 12.13 24.52 -5.84
C VAL A 93 11.14 23.76 -4.95
N LYS A 94 9.90 24.25 -4.91
CA LYS A 94 8.78 23.58 -4.27
C LYS A 94 8.14 22.66 -5.31
N ILE A 95 7.84 21.44 -4.89
CA ILE A 95 7.09 20.48 -5.70
C ILE A 95 5.76 20.26 -4.98
N GLU A 96 4.64 20.42 -5.67
CA GLU A 96 3.32 20.26 -5.09
C GLU A 96 2.63 19.02 -5.69
N LEU A 97 2.11 18.16 -4.82
CA LEU A 97 1.29 17.02 -5.17
C LEU A 97 -0.19 17.39 -5.07
N GLU A 98 -0.89 17.36 -6.20
CA GLU A 98 -2.32 17.64 -6.29
C GLU A 98 -3.06 16.37 -6.70
N ILE A 99 -4.06 15.95 -5.93
CA ILE A 99 -4.81 14.71 -6.19
C ILE A 99 -6.29 14.92 -5.97
N TYR A 100 -7.10 14.43 -6.90
CA TYR A 100 -8.54 14.27 -6.77
C TYR A 100 -8.94 12.82 -7.03
N ILE A 101 -9.84 12.28 -6.19
CA ILE A 101 -10.52 11.00 -6.42
C ILE A 101 -12.02 11.24 -6.27
N SER A 102 -12.81 10.78 -7.24
CA SER A 102 -14.26 10.89 -7.20
C SER A 102 -14.83 10.31 -5.90
N ALA A 103 -15.86 10.95 -5.37
CA ALA A 103 -16.53 10.56 -4.14
C ALA A 103 -16.90 9.05 -4.12
N LYS A 104 -17.32 8.50 -5.27
CA LYS A 104 -17.72 7.08 -5.44
C LYS A 104 -16.55 6.09 -5.33
N PHE A 105 -15.32 6.57 -5.47
CA PHE A 105 -14.10 5.78 -5.49
C PHE A 105 -13.15 6.06 -4.31
N ARG A 106 -13.52 6.99 -3.41
CA ARG A 106 -12.82 7.24 -2.14
C ARG A 106 -12.87 6.01 -1.23
N ARG A 107 -11.90 5.91 -0.30
CA ARG A 107 -11.74 4.80 0.67
C ARG A 107 -11.49 3.40 0.06
N LYS A 108 -11.20 3.31 -1.24
CA LYS A 108 -10.79 2.06 -1.93
C LYS A 108 -9.28 1.90 -2.09
N GLY A 109 -8.49 2.83 -1.54
CA GLY A 109 -7.02 2.80 -1.61
C GLY A 109 -6.41 3.49 -2.83
N TYR A 110 -7.20 3.84 -3.85
CA TYR A 110 -6.70 4.42 -5.11
C TYR A 110 -5.89 5.69 -4.95
N GLY A 111 -6.32 6.65 -4.12
CA GLY A 111 -5.51 7.86 -3.87
C GLY A 111 -4.12 7.55 -3.30
N SER A 112 -4.01 6.55 -2.41
CA SER A 112 -2.71 6.15 -1.86
C SER A 112 -1.85 5.43 -2.88
N GLU A 113 -2.46 4.62 -3.75
CA GLU A 113 -1.79 3.93 -4.84
C GLU A 113 -1.19 4.93 -5.84
N VAL A 114 -2.01 5.87 -6.33
CA VAL A 114 -1.57 6.89 -7.28
C VAL A 114 -0.50 7.80 -6.70
N ALA A 115 -0.71 8.31 -5.47
CA ALA A 115 0.28 9.18 -4.84
C ALA A 115 1.64 8.49 -4.75
N ARG A 116 1.67 7.25 -4.24
CA ARG A 116 2.92 6.50 -4.09
C ARG A 116 3.63 6.27 -5.41
N GLU A 117 2.88 5.93 -6.46
CA GLU A 117 3.46 5.74 -7.80
C GLU A 117 4.03 7.06 -8.34
N MET A 118 3.27 8.15 -8.26
CA MET A 118 3.70 9.46 -8.74
C MET A 118 4.96 9.95 -7.99
N LEU A 119 4.99 9.75 -6.67
CA LEU A 119 6.16 10.02 -5.86
C LEU A 119 7.35 9.14 -6.26
N TRP A 120 7.13 7.85 -6.49
CA TRP A 120 8.16 6.92 -6.93
C TRP A 120 8.78 7.31 -8.28
N GLN A 121 7.95 7.58 -9.29
CA GLN A 121 8.38 8.03 -10.62
C GLN A 121 9.23 9.31 -10.52
N LEU A 122 8.81 10.25 -9.69
CA LEU A 122 9.56 11.47 -9.41
C LEU A 122 10.91 11.18 -8.74
N PHE A 123 10.98 10.23 -7.80
CA PHE A 123 12.21 9.94 -7.05
C PHE A 123 13.22 9.06 -7.79
N GLU A 124 12.76 8.12 -8.61
CA GLU A 124 13.64 7.17 -9.32
C GLU A 124 14.22 7.77 -10.60
N HIS A 125 13.46 8.63 -11.29
CA HIS A 125 13.82 9.07 -12.63
C HIS A 125 14.26 10.53 -12.74
N GLU A 126 13.97 11.37 -11.74
CA GLU A 126 14.24 12.82 -11.81
C GLU A 126 15.34 13.20 -10.81
N THR A 127 16.60 13.07 -11.22
CA THR A 127 17.78 13.33 -10.37
C THR A 127 17.87 14.77 -9.83
N TRP A 128 17.20 15.72 -10.48
CA TRP A 128 17.12 17.12 -10.04
C TRP A 128 16.23 17.32 -8.81
N VAL A 129 15.46 16.32 -8.38
CA VAL A 129 14.55 16.40 -7.22
C VAL A 129 15.31 16.29 -5.89
N GLN A 130 16.59 15.91 -5.92
CA GLN A 130 17.45 15.88 -4.74
C GLN A 130 17.56 17.30 -4.13
N ASN A 131 17.28 17.42 -2.83
CA ASN A 131 17.24 18.67 -2.04
C ASN A 131 16.01 19.58 -2.28
N LYS A 132 14.95 19.07 -2.93
CA LYS A 132 13.69 19.81 -3.12
C LYS A 132 12.68 19.50 -2.03
N GLN A 133 11.80 20.46 -1.75
CA GLN A 133 10.76 20.32 -0.74
C GLN A 133 9.44 19.98 -1.42
N MET A 134 8.80 18.93 -0.94
CA MET A 134 7.51 18.50 -1.46
C MET A 134 6.39 18.91 -0.53
N PHE A 135 5.34 19.47 -1.11
CA PHE A 135 4.20 20.03 -0.42
C PHE A 135 2.89 19.49 -0.97
N ALA A 136 1.85 19.67 -0.17
CA ALA A 136 0.46 19.55 -0.58
C ALA A 136 -0.36 20.53 0.26
N ARG A 137 -1.34 21.16 -0.35
CA ARG A 137 -2.27 22.08 0.31
C ARG A 137 -3.67 21.48 0.35
N THR A 138 -4.43 21.82 1.37
CA THR A 138 -5.82 21.44 1.47
C THR A 138 -6.55 22.37 2.44
N LEU A 139 -7.87 22.53 2.28
CA LEU A 139 -8.69 23.24 3.26
C LEU A 139 -8.49 22.64 4.65
N SER A 140 -8.39 23.48 5.68
CA SER A 140 -8.11 23.03 7.04
C SER A 140 -9.24 22.19 7.67
N ASP A 141 -10.44 22.23 7.09
CA ASP A 141 -11.58 21.39 7.44
C ASP A 141 -11.73 20.14 6.54
N ASN A 142 -10.86 19.95 5.54
CA ASN A 142 -10.85 18.76 4.69
C ASN A 142 -10.13 17.59 5.39
N TYR A 143 -10.80 17.02 6.40
CA TYR A 143 -10.27 15.91 7.20
C TYR A 143 -9.88 14.68 6.36
N ALA A 144 -10.55 14.45 5.22
CA ALA A 144 -10.23 13.34 4.33
C ALA A 144 -8.83 13.51 3.70
N ALA A 145 -8.55 14.69 3.13
CA ALA A 145 -7.24 15.02 2.57
C ALA A 145 -6.17 15.09 3.67
N ILE A 146 -6.48 15.69 4.83
CA ILE A 146 -5.56 15.76 5.97
C ILE A 146 -5.11 14.36 6.42
N ASN A 147 -6.06 13.44 6.61
CA ASN A 147 -5.74 12.07 7.02
C ASN A 147 -4.97 11.31 5.94
N PHE A 148 -5.31 11.57 4.67
CA PHE A 148 -4.58 11.04 3.53
C PHE A 148 -3.11 11.50 3.49
N LEU A 149 -2.86 12.80 3.65
CA LEU A 149 -1.50 13.38 3.67
C LEU A 149 -0.69 12.86 4.86
N LYS A 150 -1.30 12.79 6.06
CA LYS A 150 -0.68 12.19 7.25
C LYS A 150 -0.28 10.72 7.00
N LYS A 151 -1.15 9.94 6.34
CA LYS A 151 -0.87 8.54 5.97
C LYS A 151 0.31 8.41 4.99
N LEU A 152 0.51 9.40 4.12
CA LEU A 152 1.66 9.48 3.22
C LEU A 152 2.93 10.01 3.92
N GLY A 153 2.82 10.43 5.17
CA GLY A 153 3.94 10.89 6.01
C GLY A 153 4.20 12.38 5.97
N PHE A 154 3.36 13.16 5.29
CA PHE A 154 3.41 14.61 5.31
C PHE A 154 3.09 15.15 6.72
N GLN A 155 3.70 16.26 7.07
CA GLN A 155 3.50 16.97 8.33
C GLN A 155 3.00 18.37 8.04
N LYS A 156 2.03 18.84 8.83
CA LYS A 156 1.55 20.22 8.73
C LYS A 156 2.73 21.15 9.07
N VAL A 157 2.99 22.11 8.21
CA VAL A 157 4.07 23.10 8.41
C VAL A 157 3.54 24.52 8.50
N ASP A 158 2.38 24.78 7.93
CA ASP A 158 1.77 26.10 7.93
C ASP A 158 0.23 26.00 7.88
N GLU A 159 -0.43 27.09 8.24
CA GLU A 159 -1.85 27.32 8.02
C GLU A 159 -2.10 28.80 7.87
N ASP A 160 -2.66 29.17 6.73
CA ASP A 160 -3.00 30.56 6.45
C ASP A 160 -4.27 30.62 5.60
N TYR A 161 -4.88 31.80 5.52
CA TYR A 161 -5.87 32.10 4.49
C TYR A 161 -5.12 32.26 3.17
N ALA A 162 -4.69 31.13 2.61
CA ALA A 162 -3.88 31.12 1.40
C ALA A 162 -4.76 31.30 0.17
N ALA A 163 -4.24 32.11 -0.76
CA ALA A 163 -4.87 32.49 -2.02
C ALA A 163 -5.14 31.33 -3.01
N PHE A 164 -4.49 30.15 -2.86
CA PHE A 164 -4.57 29.07 -3.86
C PHE A 164 -4.50 27.67 -3.22
N ILE A 165 -5.45 26.80 -3.55
CA ILE A 165 -5.35 25.34 -3.30
C ILE A 165 -5.04 24.57 -4.60
N SER A 166 -5.50 25.09 -5.73
CA SER A 166 -5.10 24.61 -7.05
C SER A 166 -4.28 25.70 -7.71
N GLY A 167 -3.08 25.37 -8.20
CA GLY A 167 -2.20 26.36 -8.81
C GLY A 167 -2.79 27.00 -10.08
N PHE A 168 -3.95 26.57 -10.57
CA PHE A 168 -4.51 26.87 -11.90
C PHE A 168 -4.77 28.36 -12.13
N VAL A 169 -5.44 29.06 -11.23
CA VAL A 169 -5.88 30.44 -11.47
C VAL A 169 -5.49 31.33 -10.29
N ASP A 170 -5.09 32.57 -10.59
CA ASP A 170 -4.72 33.57 -9.60
C ASP A 170 -5.99 34.22 -9.00
N TRP A 171 -6.56 33.57 -7.98
CA TRP A 171 -7.74 34.02 -7.25
C TRP A 171 -7.45 34.69 -5.90
N SER A 172 -6.39 35.50 -5.82
CA SER A 172 -5.78 36.00 -4.56
C SER A 172 -6.71 36.51 -3.46
N ASP A 173 -7.92 36.95 -3.81
CA ASP A 173 -8.84 37.64 -2.90
C ASP A 173 -10.10 36.81 -2.54
N SER A 174 -10.20 35.54 -2.96
CA SER A 174 -11.47 34.79 -2.93
C SER A 174 -11.54 33.61 -1.96
N CYS A 175 -10.42 33.13 -1.41
CA CYS A 175 -10.45 32.01 -0.47
C CYS A 175 -10.89 32.51 0.93
N GLN A 176 -12.10 32.12 1.36
CA GLN A 176 -12.67 32.54 2.64
C GLN A 176 -12.33 31.58 3.80
N LYS A 177 -11.66 30.46 3.52
CA LYS A 177 -11.37 29.39 4.49
C LYS A 177 -9.87 29.20 4.69
N PRO A 178 -9.43 28.83 5.90
CA PRO A 178 -8.03 28.52 6.16
C PRO A 178 -7.58 27.30 5.35
N VAL A 179 -6.36 27.38 4.84
CA VAL A 179 -5.67 26.36 4.05
C VAL A 179 -4.47 25.87 4.86
N SER A 180 -4.36 24.57 5.05
CA SER A 180 -3.21 23.95 5.69
C SER A 180 -2.18 23.53 4.65
N GLU A 181 -0.92 23.99 4.81
CA GLU A 181 0.22 23.51 4.02
C GLU A 181 0.90 22.35 4.73
N TYR A 182 1.09 21.26 4.01
CA TYR A 182 1.73 20.05 4.47
C TYR A 182 3.03 19.84 3.71
N ARG A 183 4.11 19.52 4.43
CA ARG A 183 5.43 19.21 3.85
C ARG A 183 5.80 17.75 4.10
N LEU A 184 6.37 17.11 3.09
CA LEU A 184 7.06 15.85 3.27
C LEU A 184 8.54 16.13 3.56
N ASP A 185 8.98 15.94 4.81
CA ASP A 185 10.37 16.17 5.19
C ASP A 185 11.29 15.06 4.65
N TRP A 186 12.12 15.45 3.69
CA TRP A 186 12.93 14.60 2.82
C TRP A 186 14.18 14.04 3.53
N GLU A 187 14.86 14.84 4.35
CA GLU A 187 16.18 14.47 4.90
C GLU A 187 16.08 13.68 6.22
N GLN A 188 15.20 14.09 7.14
CA GLN A 188 15.05 13.40 8.44
C GLN A 188 14.34 12.04 8.34
N LYS A 189 13.37 11.89 7.44
CA LYS A 189 12.65 10.62 7.30
C LYS A 189 13.30 9.66 6.32
N ILE A 190 14.04 10.11 5.32
CA ILE A 190 14.69 9.19 4.37
C ILE A 190 16.13 8.86 4.81
N GLY A 191 16.84 9.63 5.63
CA GLY A 191 18.09 9.12 6.23
C GLY A 191 17.88 7.81 7.01
N TRP A 192 16.76 7.72 7.74
CA TRP A 192 16.33 6.51 8.45
C TRP A 192 15.47 5.57 7.59
N LYS A 193 14.68 6.12 6.64
CA LYS A 193 13.81 5.34 5.75
C LYS A 193 14.27 5.19 4.30
N LYS A 194 15.51 5.45 3.90
CA LYS A 194 16.01 5.02 2.56
C LYS A 194 16.37 3.56 2.63
N GLU A 195 17.11 3.15 3.66
CA GLU A 195 17.31 1.74 4.01
C GLU A 195 16.00 1.08 4.42
N GLU A 196 15.23 1.69 5.35
CA GLU A 196 13.96 1.09 5.78
C GLU A 196 12.87 1.16 4.71
N ASN A 197 12.72 2.21 3.88
CA ASN A 197 11.77 2.20 2.76
C ASN A 197 12.29 1.44 1.54
N LYS A 198 13.60 1.30 1.27
CA LYS A 198 14.06 0.29 0.30
C LYS A 198 13.72 -1.10 0.83
N LYS A 199 13.92 -1.36 2.12
CA LYS A 199 13.49 -2.60 2.77
C LYS A 199 11.97 -2.72 2.78
N LEU A 200 11.18 -1.67 3.04
CA LEU A 200 9.70 -1.62 3.10
C LEU A 200 9.04 -1.53 1.73
N TRP A 201 9.75 -1.17 0.66
CA TRP A 201 9.28 -1.21 -0.73
C TRP A 201 9.66 -2.53 -1.38
N LYS A 202 10.90 -3.03 -1.16
CA LYS A 202 11.21 -4.45 -1.42
C LYS A 202 10.39 -5.39 -0.53
N SER A 203 9.97 -4.94 0.65
CA SER A 203 9.10 -5.65 1.60
C SER A 203 7.67 -5.10 1.68
N GLN A 204 7.24 -4.24 0.73
CA GLN A 204 5.86 -4.25 0.28
C GLN A 204 5.72 -5.50 -0.60
N ARG A 205 6.07 -6.64 0.01
CA ARG A 205 5.52 -7.93 -0.31
C ARG A 205 4.03 -7.67 -0.35
N LYS A 206 3.42 -7.78 -1.53
CA LYS A 206 1.98 -8.03 -1.65
C LYS A 206 1.68 -9.00 -0.51
N ILE A 207 0.88 -8.55 0.48
CA ILE A 207 0.47 -9.46 1.56
C ILE A 207 -0.14 -10.65 0.82
N MET A 208 0.55 -11.79 0.94
CA MET A 208 0.19 -12.96 0.16
C MET A 208 -1.23 -13.34 0.58
N TYR A 209 -2.08 -13.64 -0.38
CA TYR A 209 -3.50 -13.97 -0.14
C TYR A 209 -4.37 -12.84 0.44
N ALA A 210 -3.96 -11.56 0.36
CA ALA A 210 -4.80 -10.46 0.81
C ALA A 210 -6.15 -10.36 0.08
N GLU A 211 -6.17 -10.63 -1.22
CA GLU A 211 -7.42 -10.65 -2.01
C GLU A 211 -8.31 -11.80 -1.56
N SER A 212 -7.73 -12.98 -1.35
CA SER A 212 -8.40 -14.18 -0.83
C SER A 212 -9.00 -13.94 0.56
N TRP A 213 -8.28 -13.24 1.44
CA TRP A 213 -8.83 -12.79 2.72
C TRP A 213 -10.10 -11.96 2.57
N PHE A 214 -10.11 -10.94 1.71
CA PHE A 214 -11.31 -10.10 1.53
C PHE A 214 -12.47 -10.86 0.89
N ARG A 215 -12.21 -11.86 0.05
CA ARG A 215 -13.24 -12.73 -0.53
C ARG A 215 -13.84 -13.67 0.50
N HIS A 216 -13.00 -14.31 1.34
CA HIS A 216 -13.40 -15.50 2.11
C HIS A 216 -13.46 -15.31 3.63
N LYS A 217 -13.10 -14.15 4.16
CA LYS A 217 -13.11 -13.90 5.63
C LYS A 217 -14.47 -14.12 6.29
N GLU A 218 -15.58 -13.90 5.57
CA GLU A 218 -16.92 -14.12 6.14
C GLU A 218 -17.26 -15.61 6.23
N GLU A 219 -16.74 -16.44 5.32
CA GLU A 219 -16.85 -17.90 5.42
C GLU A 219 -16.00 -18.45 6.56
N LEU A 220 -14.78 -17.93 6.72
CA LEU A 220 -13.94 -18.25 7.88
C LEU A 220 -14.66 -17.87 9.18
N ARG A 221 -15.21 -16.65 9.27
CA ARG A 221 -15.97 -16.19 10.43
C ARG A 221 -17.15 -17.12 10.73
N LYS A 222 -17.92 -17.49 9.71
CA LYS A 222 -19.05 -18.42 9.84
C LYS A 222 -18.58 -19.79 10.33
N TYR A 223 -17.47 -20.32 9.80
CA TYR A 223 -16.91 -21.59 10.24
C TYR A 223 -16.57 -21.57 11.74
N LEU A 224 -15.88 -20.52 12.20
CA LEU A 224 -15.52 -20.35 13.61
C LEU A 224 -16.76 -20.23 14.52
N GLN A 225 -17.86 -19.68 14.02
CA GLN A 225 -19.12 -19.56 14.76
C GLN A 225 -19.90 -20.88 14.88
N THR A 226 -19.69 -21.83 13.98
CA THR A 226 -20.52 -23.05 13.88
C THR A 226 -19.80 -24.34 14.26
N HIS A 227 -18.50 -24.28 14.55
CA HIS A 227 -17.70 -25.44 14.95
C HIS A 227 -17.17 -25.25 16.37
N GLU A 228 -16.84 -26.36 17.03
CA GLU A 228 -16.27 -26.31 18.37
C GLU A 228 -14.84 -25.74 18.31
N GLN A 229 -14.46 -24.96 19.33
CA GLN A 229 -13.15 -24.32 19.41
C GLN A 229 -12.00 -25.33 19.29
N MET A 230 -12.17 -26.52 19.87
CA MET A 230 -11.16 -27.58 19.83
C MET A 230 -10.92 -28.15 18.42
N GLU A 231 -11.82 -27.92 17.45
CA GLU A 231 -11.63 -28.33 16.05
C GLU A 231 -10.65 -27.43 15.28
N TYR A 232 -10.45 -26.18 15.73
CA TYR A 232 -9.67 -25.17 14.99
C TYR A 232 -8.70 -24.36 15.85
N ALA A 233 -8.69 -24.55 17.16
CA ALA A 233 -7.90 -23.76 18.11
C ALA A 233 -7.27 -24.62 19.20
N LYS A 234 -7.07 -25.92 18.97
CA LYS A 234 -6.30 -26.76 19.91
C LYS A 234 -4.83 -26.34 19.95
N ASP A 235 -4.27 -25.93 18.81
CA ASP A 235 -2.98 -25.25 18.67
C ASP A 235 -3.05 -24.26 17.49
N TYR A 236 -2.07 -23.37 17.37
CA TYR A 236 -1.98 -22.38 16.30
C TYR A 236 -1.96 -23.02 14.90
N ILE A 237 -1.41 -24.23 14.77
CA ILE A 237 -1.41 -24.97 13.51
C ILE A 237 -2.83 -25.30 13.05
N ASP A 238 -3.76 -25.60 13.96
CA ASP A 238 -5.15 -25.93 13.60
C ASP A 238 -5.85 -24.72 12.98
N LEU A 239 -5.65 -23.53 13.56
CA LEU A 239 -6.18 -22.29 13.03
C LEU A 239 -5.54 -21.96 11.67
N LEU A 240 -4.23 -22.21 11.54
CA LEU A 240 -3.52 -22.06 10.27
C LEU A 240 -4.08 -23.00 9.19
N LYS A 241 -4.36 -24.26 9.52
CA LYS A 241 -4.97 -25.24 8.61
C LYS A 241 -6.34 -24.78 8.14
N VAL A 242 -7.20 -24.28 9.04
CA VAL A 242 -8.54 -23.77 8.70
C VAL A 242 -8.44 -22.51 7.84
N LEU A 243 -7.55 -21.57 8.19
CA LEU A 243 -7.27 -20.38 7.39
C LEU A 243 -6.87 -20.77 5.96
N ILE A 244 -5.93 -21.70 5.80
CA ILE A 244 -5.50 -22.17 4.48
C ILE A 244 -6.66 -22.81 3.72
N LYS A 245 -7.40 -23.71 4.37
CA LYS A 245 -8.51 -24.45 3.75
C LYS A 245 -9.62 -23.55 3.23
N ILE A 246 -10.03 -22.56 4.03
CA ILE A 246 -11.22 -21.75 3.77
C ILE A 246 -10.88 -20.46 3.02
N VAL A 247 -9.72 -19.87 3.31
CA VAL A 247 -9.38 -18.55 2.76
C VAL A 247 -8.44 -18.67 1.56
N ILE A 248 -7.45 -19.56 1.59
CA ILE A 248 -6.35 -19.55 0.61
C ILE A 248 -6.61 -20.54 -0.53
N ASN A 249 -6.82 -21.81 -0.20
CA ASN A 249 -6.94 -22.88 -1.18
C ASN A 249 -8.11 -22.74 -2.16
N PRO A 250 -9.26 -22.10 -1.83
CA PRO A 250 -10.31 -21.87 -2.83
C PRO A 250 -9.87 -21.01 -4.02
N ASP A 251 -8.86 -20.16 -3.85
CA ASP A 251 -8.31 -19.31 -4.90
C ASP A 251 -7.04 -19.91 -5.57
N GLU A 252 -6.48 -20.99 -5.02
CA GLU A 252 -5.23 -21.62 -5.47
C GLU A 252 -5.50 -23.00 -6.10
N GLU A 253 -6.38 -23.05 -7.10
CA GLU A 253 -6.84 -24.31 -7.72
C GLU A 253 -5.71 -25.15 -8.34
N GLU A 254 -4.71 -24.49 -8.95
CA GLU A 254 -3.61 -25.17 -9.65
C GLU A 254 -2.53 -25.71 -8.70
N ARG A 255 -2.23 -24.97 -7.62
CA ARG A 255 -1.16 -25.28 -6.67
C ARG A 255 -1.59 -25.03 -5.21
N PRO A 256 -2.60 -25.76 -4.73
CA PRO A 256 -3.14 -25.56 -3.39
C PRO A 256 -2.10 -25.93 -2.33
N LEU A 257 -2.14 -25.21 -1.21
CA LEU A 257 -1.25 -25.48 -0.08
C LEU A 257 -1.62 -26.82 0.56
N LYS A 258 -0.60 -27.67 0.78
CA LYS A 258 -0.74 -29.02 1.30
C LYS A 258 -0.82 -29.01 2.83
N ILE A 259 -2.03 -28.78 3.33
CA ILE A 259 -2.36 -28.61 4.74
C ILE A 259 -1.84 -29.77 5.62
N GLU A 260 -1.87 -31.00 5.11
CA GLU A 260 -1.44 -32.19 5.87
C GLU A 260 0.07 -32.41 5.89
N GLN A 261 0.83 -31.63 5.11
CA GLN A 261 2.29 -31.72 5.02
C GLN A 261 2.99 -30.50 5.63
N ILE A 262 2.25 -29.68 6.40
CA ILE A 262 2.83 -28.54 7.10
C ILE A 262 3.87 -29.03 8.12
N ILE A 263 5.08 -28.48 8.03
CA ILE A 263 6.16 -28.75 8.96
C ILE A 263 6.16 -27.64 10.01
N GLU A 264 5.90 -27.99 11.26
CA GLU A 264 6.03 -27.09 12.40
C GLU A 264 7.44 -27.17 12.99
N ILE A 265 8.04 -26.01 13.23
CA ILE A 265 9.28 -25.84 13.98
C ILE A 265 8.94 -25.03 15.22
N ASP A 266 8.98 -25.71 16.36
CA ASP A 266 8.84 -25.11 17.68
C ASP A 266 10.02 -25.56 18.55
N LYS A 267 10.75 -24.59 19.12
CA LYS A 267 11.86 -24.83 20.05
C LYS A 267 11.61 -24.20 21.42
N GLY A 268 10.42 -23.62 21.63
CA GLY A 268 10.05 -23.02 22.90
C GLY A 268 9.69 -24.09 23.93
N CYS A 269 10.03 -23.83 25.19
CA CYS A 269 9.65 -24.69 26.31
C CYS A 269 8.61 -24.04 27.24
N TYR A 270 8.47 -22.70 27.17
CA TYR A 270 7.63 -21.87 28.05
C TYR A 270 7.15 -20.57 27.38
N GLY A 271 7.89 -20.12 26.35
CA GLY A 271 7.57 -19.01 25.47
C GLY A 271 8.49 -19.11 24.25
N GLY A 272 8.03 -18.64 23.10
CA GLY A 272 8.77 -18.87 21.86
C GLY A 272 8.03 -18.43 20.61
N GLU A 273 8.60 -18.83 19.48
CA GLU A 273 8.06 -18.62 18.16
C GLU A 273 7.80 -19.98 17.53
N LYS A 274 6.60 -20.18 17.01
CA LYS A 274 6.29 -21.27 16.08
C LYS A 274 6.52 -20.77 14.66
N VAL A 275 7.22 -21.57 13.87
CA VAL A 275 7.44 -21.32 12.44
C VAL A 275 6.89 -22.50 11.66
N TRP A 276 6.12 -22.23 10.62
CA TRP A 276 5.54 -23.28 9.76
C TRP A 276 6.06 -23.16 8.34
N LEU A 277 6.50 -24.29 7.78
CA LEU A 277 6.78 -24.45 6.36
C LEU A 277 5.61 -25.18 5.71
N ILE A 278 5.01 -24.57 4.70
CA ILE A 278 3.77 -25.00 4.06
C ILE A 278 4.10 -25.31 2.58
N PRO A 279 4.08 -26.59 2.16
CA PRO A 279 4.42 -26.94 0.79
C PRO A 279 3.25 -26.72 -0.18
N GLN A 280 3.58 -26.42 -1.43
CA GLN A 280 2.62 -26.33 -2.55
C GLN A 280 2.56 -27.61 -3.41
N GLU A 281 3.54 -28.51 -3.25
CA GLU A 281 3.70 -29.75 -4.03
C GLU A 281 3.77 -30.97 -3.09
N GLU A 282 3.49 -32.17 -3.62
CA GLU A 282 3.63 -33.44 -2.88
C GLU A 282 5.10 -33.79 -2.60
N GLU A 283 6.00 -33.44 -3.51
CA GLU A 283 7.45 -33.57 -3.37
C GLU A 283 8.09 -32.18 -3.53
N PRO A 284 8.03 -31.33 -2.48
CA PRO A 284 8.39 -29.92 -2.59
C PRO A 284 9.92 -29.72 -2.65
N ASP A 285 10.37 -28.86 -3.55
CA ASP A 285 11.70 -28.26 -3.49
C ASP A 285 11.66 -27.03 -2.55
N VAL A 286 12.81 -26.49 -2.15
CA VAL A 286 12.94 -25.35 -1.24
C VAL A 286 12.12 -24.13 -1.70
N ARG A 287 11.95 -23.96 -3.02
CA ARG A 287 11.15 -22.89 -3.63
C ARG A 287 9.64 -23.06 -3.47
N ASP A 288 9.17 -24.28 -3.21
CA ASP A 288 7.75 -24.64 -3.15
C ASP A 288 7.19 -24.49 -1.73
N PHE A 289 7.98 -23.92 -0.82
CA PHE A 289 7.57 -23.63 0.55
C PHE A 289 7.14 -22.18 0.73
N ILE A 290 5.98 -22.04 1.38
CA ILE A 290 5.56 -20.81 2.04
C ILE A 290 5.88 -20.93 3.52
N VAL A 291 6.36 -19.84 4.11
CA VAL A 291 6.64 -19.75 5.54
C VAL A 291 5.73 -18.73 6.20
N THR A 292 5.21 -19.06 7.38
CA THR A 292 4.58 -18.13 8.32
C THR A 292 5.01 -18.44 9.75
N TYR A 293 4.74 -17.54 10.68
CA TYR A 293 5.18 -17.68 12.07
C TYR A 293 4.31 -16.90 13.06
N MET A 294 4.33 -17.36 14.30
CA MET A 294 3.63 -16.73 15.43
C MET A 294 4.51 -16.75 16.68
N ALA A 295 4.61 -15.62 17.36
CA ALA A 295 5.16 -15.55 18.71
C ALA A 295 4.01 -15.75 19.71
N TYR A 296 4.10 -16.79 20.56
CA TYR A 296 3.00 -17.21 21.44
C TYR A 296 3.21 -16.79 22.91
N GLY A 297 3.79 -15.60 23.12
CA GLY A 297 3.98 -15.00 24.45
C GLY A 297 5.18 -15.56 25.22
N THR A 298 5.44 -15.00 26.40
CA THR A 298 6.57 -15.36 27.27
C THR A 298 6.19 -16.31 28.42
N CYS A 299 4.90 -16.62 28.55
CA CYS A 299 4.33 -17.43 29.62
C CYS A 299 2.99 -18.05 29.19
N SER A 300 2.51 -19.13 29.84
CA SER A 300 1.23 -19.78 29.50
C SER A 300 0.00 -18.88 29.69
N GLY A 301 0.03 -17.97 30.67
CA GLY A 301 -1.01 -16.93 30.83
C GLY A 301 -0.87 -15.74 29.88
N CYS A 302 0.21 -15.72 29.08
CA CYS A 302 0.54 -14.70 28.10
C CYS A 302 0.36 -15.22 26.66
N ASP A 303 0.01 -16.51 26.50
CA ASP A 303 -0.23 -17.13 25.21
C ASP A 303 -1.53 -16.55 24.62
N LEU A 304 -1.42 -16.05 23.40
CA LEU A 304 -2.51 -15.34 22.75
C LEU A 304 -3.69 -16.26 22.41
N LEU A 305 -3.42 -17.51 22.03
CA LEU A 305 -4.45 -18.50 21.71
C LEU A 305 -5.13 -19.00 22.98
N GLU A 306 -4.36 -19.36 24.00
CA GLU A 306 -4.90 -19.74 25.32
C GLU A 306 -5.69 -18.58 25.95
N GLY A 307 -5.22 -17.35 25.77
CA GLY A 307 -5.90 -16.14 26.20
C GLY A 307 -7.22 -15.89 25.46
N ILE A 308 -7.44 -16.44 24.27
CA ILE A 308 -8.73 -16.40 23.59
C ILE A 308 -9.65 -17.50 24.13
N ILE A 309 -9.13 -18.72 24.27
CA ILE A 309 -9.89 -19.89 24.75
C ILE A 309 -10.41 -19.66 26.17
N SER A 310 -9.54 -19.17 27.06
CA SER A 310 -9.84 -18.98 28.49
C SER A 310 -10.69 -17.74 28.81
N ASN A 311 -10.91 -16.84 27.83
CA ASN A 311 -11.60 -15.55 28.02
C ASN A 311 -13.13 -15.66 27.84
N SER A 312 -13.72 -16.71 28.42
CA SER A 312 -15.16 -16.89 28.48
C SER A 312 -15.62 -17.02 29.93
N ASP A 313 -16.65 -16.26 30.30
CA ASP A 313 -17.29 -16.34 31.62
C ASP A 313 -18.11 -17.63 31.81
N MET A 314 -18.29 -18.40 30.73
CA MET A 314 -18.90 -19.73 30.69
C MET A 314 -18.09 -20.63 29.77
N VAL A 315 -17.63 -21.78 30.25
CA VAL A 315 -16.96 -22.79 29.42
C VAL A 315 -17.98 -23.39 28.47
N THR A 316 -18.02 -22.89 27.23
CA THR A 316 -18.82 -23.44 26.14
C THR A 316 -17.92 -23.94 25.03
N ASP A 317 -18.27 -25.06 24.41
CA ASP A 317 -17.48 -25.65 23.32
C ASP A 317 -17.42 -24.72 22.09
N PHE A 318 -18.38 -23.82 21.95
CA PHE A 318 -18.44 -22.80 20.88
C PHE A 318 -17.92 -21.44 21.35
N ALA A 319 -17.27 -20.71 20.43
CA ALA A 319 -16.75 -19.37 20.68
C ALA A 319 -17.86 -18.31 20.72
N ASN A 320 -17.78 -17.38 21.67
CA ASN A 320 -18.62 -16.19 21.69
C ASN A 320 -18.11 -15.11 20.70
N GLU A 321 -18.90 -14.07 20.46
CA GLU A 321 -18.58 -13.04 19.46
C GLU A 321 -17.23 -12.32 19.70
N LYS A 322 -16.81 -12.15 20.96
CA LYS A 322 -15.49 -11.59 21.28
C LYS A 322 -14.37 -12.55 20.86
N GLN A 323 -14.50 -13.82 21.23
CA GLN A 323 -13.54 -14.87 20.85
C GLN A 323 -13.44 -15.00 19.32
N ILE A 324 -14.57 -14.95 18.61
CA ILE A 324 -14.59 -14.94 17.14
C ILE A 324 -13.77 -13.78 16.56
N ASN A 325 -13.93 -12.56 17.08
CA ASN A 325 -13.16 -11.41 16.62
C ASN A 325 -11.66 -11.59 16.90
N ASP A 326 -11.30 -12.12 18.06
CA ASP A 326 -9.91 -12.36 18.43
C ASP A 326 -9.28 -13.47 17.56
N TYR A 327 -10.00 -14.55 17.25
CA TYR A 327 -9.58 -15.59 16.30
C TYR A 327 -9.39 -15.04 14.89
N MET A 328 -10.31 -14.20 14.41
CA MET A 328 -10.20 -13.56 13.10
C MET A 328 -8.96 -12.65 13.02
N LEU A 329 -8.64 -11.93 14.09
CA LEU A 329 -7.42 -11.12 14.15
C LEU A 329 -6.16 -11.98 14.15
N LEU A 330 -6.17 -13.09 14.90
CA LEU A 330 -5.05 -14.03 14.93
C LEU A 330 -4.81 -14.67 13.55
N ALA A 331 -5.87 -15.09 12.86
CA ALA A 331 -5.82 -15.61 11.49
C ALA A 331 -5.29 -14.57 10.50
N LEU A 332 -5.71 -13.31 10.64
CA LEU A 332 -5.16 -12.21 9.83
C LEU A 332 -3.66 -12.03 10.06
N HIS A 333 -3.18 -12.13 11.30
CA HIS A 333 -1.75 -12.05 11.59
C HIS A 333 -0.94 -13.20 10.99
N LEU A 334 -1.46 -14.44 11.03
CA LEU A 334 -0.85 -15.58 10.35
C LEU A 334 -0.74 -15.33 8.84
N LEU A 335 -1.80 -14.83 8.20
CA LEU A 335 -1.81 -14.52 6.76
C LEU A 335 -0.84 -13.38 6.41
N GLN A 336 -0.84 -12.30 7.18
CA GLN A 336 0.01 -11.13 6.96
C GLN A 336 1.51 -11.46 7.01
N ARG A 337 1.87 -12.54 7.72
CA ARG A 337 3.26 -13.01 7.86
C ARG A 337 3.66 -14.06 6.84
N MET A 338 2.72 -14.57 6.04
CA MET A 338 3.02 -15.54 4.98
C MET A 338 3.93 -14.93 3.92
N ARG A 339 4.96 -15.69 3.53
CA ARG A 339 5.90 -15.34 2.46
C ARG A 339 6.47 -16.60 1.83
N ARG A 340 6.94 -16.54 0.58
CA ARG A 340 7.77 -17.63 0.03
C ARG A 340 9.07 -17.76 0.83
N LEU A 341 9.53 -18.99 1.02
CA LEU A 341 10.76 -19.29 1.75
C LEU A 341 11.98 -18.64 1.07
N LEU A 342 12.08 -18.79 -0.25
CA LEU A 342 13.06 -18.10 -1.09
C LEU A 342 12.41 -16.92 -1.82
N SER A 343 13.12 -15.79 -1.89
CA SER A 343 12.72 -14.69 -2.76
C SER A 343 13.08 -14.99 -4.24
N VAL A 344 12.52 -14.20 -5.16
CA VAL A 344 12.91 -14.29 -6.59
C VAL A 344 14.39 -13.95 -6.77
N GLU A 345 14.92 -13.03 -5.97
CA GLU A 345 16.34 -12.66 -5.99
C GLU A 345 17.23 -13.83 -5.52
N ASP A 346 16.81 -14.57 -4.48
CA ASP A 346 17.51 -15.77 -4.01
C ASP A 346 17.53 -16.87 -5.09
N PHE A 347 16.44 -17.01 -5.84
CA PHE A 347 16.33 -17.96 -6.95
C PHE A 347 17.28 -17.62 -8.10
N GLU A 348 17.32 -16.37 -8.53
CA GLU A 348 18.23 -15.93 -9.60
C GLU A 348 19.70 -16.07 -9.18
N LEU A 349 19.98 -15.86 -7.90
CA LEU A 349 21.31 -16.03 -7.35
C LEU A 349 21.72 -17.50 -7.33
N ASP A 350 20.83 -18.40 -6.89
CA ASP A 350 21.07 -19.85 -6.88
C ASP A 350 21.32 -20.39 -8.30
N GLU A 351 20.49 -19.99 -9.27
CA GLU A 351 20.67 -20.39 -10.67
C GLU A 351 22.02 -19.93 -11.25
N ARG A 352 22.47 -18.73 -10.86
CA ARG A 352 23.79 -18.20 -11.24
C ARG A 352 24.92 -18.99 -10.58
N PHE A 353 24.79 -19.36 -9.31
CA PHE A 353 25.76 -20.21 -8.61
C PHE A 353 25.88 -21.57 -9.27
N THR A 354 24.75 -22.24 -9.52
CA THR A 354 24.72 -23.53 -10.22
C THR A 354 25.39 -23.43 -11.60
N LYS A 355 25.04 -22.42 -12.41
CA LYS A 355 25.64 -22.20 -13.74
C LYS A 355 27.14 -21.88 -13.69
N ALA A 356 27.61 -21.20 -12.65
CA ALA A 356 29.03 -20.86 -12.48
C ALA A 356 29.85 -22.09 -12.07
N LEU A 357 29.30 -22.95 -11.21
CA LEU A 357 29.89 -24.23 -10.82
C LEU A 357 30.12 -25.12 -12.06
N TYR A 358 29.10 -25.26 -12.91
CA TYR A 358 29.20 -26.05 -14.15
C TYR A 358 30.16 -25.47 -15.20
N ARG A 359 30.57 -24.20 -15.07
CA ARG A 359 31.48 -23.52 -16.01
C ARG A 359 32.92 -23.40 -15.49
N GLY A 360 33.25 -24.02 -14.34
CA GLY A 360 34.61 -24.05 -13.80
C GLY A 360 35.16 -22.67 -13.43
N LYS A 361 34.31 -21.76 -12.91
CA LYS A 361 34.68 -20.39 -12.53
C LYS A 361 34.89 -20.20 -11.02
N GLU A 362 35.28 -21.25 -10.31
CA GLU A 362 35.43 -21.25 -8.85
C GLU A 362 36.42 -20.18 -8.36
N GLU A 363 37.57 -20.02 -9.01
CA GLU A 363 38.57 -19.01 -8.63
C GLU A 363 38.04 -17.57 -8.71
N ALA A 364 37.20 -17.26 -9.70
CA ALA A 364 36.62 -15.93 -9.84
C ALA A 364 35.55 -15.63 -8.76
N MET A 365 34.84 -16.66 -8.30
CA MET A 365 33.86 -16.54 -7.21
C MET A 365 34.55 -16.40 -5.85
N LEU A 366 35.62 -17.16 -5.61
CA LEU A 366 36.43 -17.04 -4.40
C LEU A 366 37.03 -15.64 -4.27
N LYS A 367 37.54 -15.07 -5.37
CA LYS A 367 38.07 -13.71 -5.38
C LYS A 367 37.02 -12.64 -5.08
N GLN A 368 35.79 -12.81 -5.57
CA GLN A 368 34.65 -11.95 -5.23
C GLN A 368 34.26 -12.05 -3.76
N LEU A 369 34.28 -13.26 -3.18
CA LEU A 369 34.00 -13.47 -1.76
C LEU A 369 35.09 -12.83 -0.87
N GLU A 370 36.36 -12.93 -1.26
CA GLU A 370 37.47 -12.27 -0.58
C GLU A 370 37.34 -10.74 -0.62
N GLU A 371 36.92 -10.16 -1.75
CA GLU A 371 36.65 -8.72 -1.87
C GLU A 371 35.46 -8.26 -1.01
N ILE A 372 34.42 -9.09 -0.87
CA ILE A 372 33.26 -8.78 -0.02
C ILE A 372 33.60 -8.93 1.47
N ALA A 373 34.40 -9.93 1.83
CA ALA A 373 34.79 -10.20 3.22
C ALA A 373 35.90 -9.27 3.73
N GLY A 374 36.59 -8.55 2.83
CA GLY A 374 37.75 -7.71 3.13
C GLY A 374 37.48 -6.25 3.54
N ASN A 375 36.23 -5.88 3.89
CA ASN A 375 35.87 -4.56 4.41
C ASN A 375 35.35 -4.63 5.85
#